data_AF-A0AA96JIX8-F1
#
_entry.id   AF-A0AA96JIX8-F1
#
_cell.length_a   1.000
_cell.length_b   1.000
_cell.length_c   1.000
_cell.angle_alpha   90.00
_cell.angle_beta   90.00
_cell.angle_gamma   90.00
#
_symmetry.space_group_name_H-M   'P 1'
#
loop_
_entity.id
_entity.type
_entity.pdbx_description
1 polymer ?
#
loop_
_entity_poly.entity_id
_entity_poly.type
_entity_poly.pdbx_seq_one_letter_code
_entity_poly.pdbx_strand_id
1 'polypeptide(L)'
;MALLEALITTVTGAASATVGVLVGGIVTRRGQDHQWSRDQQLVAYQELLSHYAKFTMVIKRAHADRRGWDYDWAEWSAVLTRVSLIAPSEVAVEVDRFGQSVDRFLDRVAREVDPVRTPLGEEEFREAGAEVAQKVLGN
;
A
#
# COMPACT_ATOMS: atom_id res chain seq x y z
N MET A 1 -8.40 -18.14 -4.82
CA MET A 1 -9.46 -17.26 -4.29
C MET A 1 -9.24 -16.87 -2.82
N ALA A 2 -9.67 -17.64 -1.80
CA ALA A 2 -9.69 -17.19 -0.38
C ALA A 2 -8.38 -16.59 0.20
N LEU A 3 -7.22 -17.05 -0.27
CA LEU A 3 -5.91 -16.58 0.17
C LEU A 3 -5.56 -15.20 -0.38
N LEU A 4 -5.81 -14.97 -1.67
CA LEU A 4 -5.52 -13.70 -2.35
C LEU A 4 -6.44 -12.60 -1.82
N GLU A 5 -7.71 -12.94 -1.59
CA GLU A 5 -8.72 -12.06 -0.99
C GLU A 5 -8.34 -11.63 0.42
N ALA A 6 -7.96 -12.56 1.30
CA ALA A 6 -7.53 -12.25 2.66
C ALA A 6 -6.29 -11.34 2.68
N LEU A 7 -5.37 -11.57 1.75
CA LEU A 7 -4.12 -10.84 1.61
C LEU A 7 -4.29 -9.42 1.07
N ILE A 8 -5.01 -9.26 -0.04
CA ILE A 8 -5.33 -7.94 -0.62
C ILE A 8 -6.24 -7.15 0.32
N THR A 9 -7.13 -7.82 1.07
CA THR A 9 -7.91 -7.19 2.16
C THR A 9 -7.04 -6.62 3.25
N THR A 10 -6.03 -7.36 3.70
CA THR A 10 -5.18 -6.90 4.81
C THR A 10 -4.35 -5.69 4.36
N VAL A 11 -3.75 -5.74 3.18
CA VAL A 11 -2.95 -4.65 2.61
C VAL A 11 -3.80 -3.42 2.32
N THR A 12 -4.99 -3.59 1.75
CA THR A 12 -5.82 -2.45 1.35
C THR A 12 -6.60 -1.87 2.52
N GLY A 13 -6.97 -2.69 3.51
CA GLY A 13 -7.49 -2.22 4.79
C GLY A 13 -6.46 -1.37 5.53
N ALA A 14 -5.20 -1.84 5.57
CA ALA A 14 -4.10 -1.03 6.09
C ALA A 14 -3.91 0.26 5.29
N ALA A 15 -3.88 0.19 3.96
CA ALA A 15 -3.77 1.38 3.10
C ALA A 15 -4.89 2.40 3.32
N SER A 16 -6.13 1.94 3.50
CA SER A 16 -7.30 2.80 3.69
C SER A 16 -7.30 3.47 5.06
N ALA A 17 -6.91 2.74 6.11
CA ALA A 17 -6.70 3.31 7.43
C ALA A 17 -5.60 4.37 7.41
N THR A 18 -4.47 4.10 6.74
CA THR A 18 -3.39 5.07 6.56
C THR A 18 -3.88 6.29 5.79
N VAL A 19 -4.58 6.13 4.66
CA VAL A 19 -5.13 7.26 3.89
C VAL A 19 -6.12 8.09 4.72
N GLY A 20 -6.99 7.45 5.51
CA GLY A 20 -7.93 8.15 6.39
C GLY A 20 -7.21 9.01 7.45
N VAL A 21 -6.17 8.46 8.09
CA VAL A 21 -5.36 9.19 9.09
C VAL A 21 -4.52 10.29 8.44
N LEU A 22 -3.99 10.06 7.24
CA LEU A 22 -3.27 11.07 6.46
C LEU A 22 -4.16 12.28 6.15
N VAL A 23 -5.38 12.05 5.68
CA VAL A 23 -6.36 13.10 5.37
C VAL A 23 -6.83 13.80 6.66
N GLY A 24 -7.10 13.06 7.74
CA GLY A 24 -7.52 13.62 9.03
C GLY A 24 -6.46 14.49 9.71
N GLY A 25 -5.19 14.09 9.65
CA GLY A 25 -4.06 14.86 10.18
C GLY A 25 -3.83 16.19 9.48
N ILE A 26 -4.11 16.24 8.17
CA ILE A 26 -4.00 17.47 7.36
C ILE A 26 -5.12 18.48 7.69
N VAL A 27 -6.34 18.02 7.95
CA VAL A 27 -7.52 18.87 8.19
C VAL A 27 -7.47 19.57 9.56
N THR A 28 -6.80 18.98 10.55
CA THR A 28 -6.91 19.40 11.96
C THR A 28 -6.00 20.58 12.35
N ARG A 29 -5.15 21.13 11.45
CA ARG A 29 -4.11 22.11 11.81
C ARG A 29 -4.33 23.51 11.21
N ARG A 30 -4.44 24.55 12.06
CA ARG A 30 -4.49 25.98 11.66
C ARG A 30 -3.20 26.70 12.10
N GLY A 31 -2.41 27.24 11.16
CA GLY A 31 -1.24 28.12 11.43
C GLY A 31 -0.27 28.25 10.24
N GLN A 32 0.22 29.46 9.94
CA GLN A 32 0.96 29.79 8.68
C GLN A 32 2.36 29.15 8.55
N ASP A 33 3.09 28.90 9.63
CA ASP A 33 4.42 28.26 9.57
C ASP A 33 4.36 26.76 9.20
N HIS A 34 3.18 26.14 9.26
CA HIS A 34 2.98 24.73 8.94
C HIS A 34 2.69 24.45 7.47
N GLN A 35 2.48 25.48 6.63
CA GLN A 35 2.19 25.27 5.20
C GLN A 35 3.37 24.57 4.51
N TRP A 36 4.61 24.99 4.81
CA TRP A 36 5.81 24.35 4.29
C TRP A 36 5.96 22.89 4.75
N SER A 37 5.68 22.61 6.03
CA SER A 37 5.70 21.23 6.55
C SER A 37 4.58 20.37 5.93
N ARG A 38 3.42 20.97 5.65
CA ARG A 38 2.27 20.30 5.05
C ARG A 38 2.53 19.94 3.59
N ASP A 39 3.15 20.85 2.84
CA ASP A 39 3.50 20.60 1.44
C ASP A 39 4.56 19.49 1.33
N GLN A 40 5.55 19.47 2.24
CA GLN A 40 6.52 18.36 2.33
C GLN A 40 5.85 17.02 2.69
N GLN A 41 4.92 17.03 3.65
CA GLN A 41 4.14 15.84 4.01
C GLN A 41 3.34 15.31 2.83
N LEU A 42 2.62 16.18 2.12
CA LEU A 42 1.84 15.82 0.94
C LEU A 42 2.70 15.16 -0.15
N VAL A 43 3.89 15.70 -0.42
CA VAL A 43 4.82 15.13 -1.38
C VAL A 43 5.25 13.72 -0.96
N ALA A 44 5.62 13.51 0.30
CA ALA A 44 6.03 12.17 0.77
C ALA A 44 4.87 11.17 0.77
N TYR A 45 3.66 11.61 1.10
CA TYR A 45 2.47 10.75 1.05
C TYR A 45 2.12 10.37 -0.39
N GLN A 46 2.23 11.32 -1.33
CA GLN A 46 2.05 11.06 -2.76
C GLN A 46 3.09 10.06 -3.27
N GLU A 47 4.35 10.19 -2.83
CA GLU A 47 5.43 9.27 -3.18
C GLU A 47 5.16 7.85 -2.66
N LEU A 48 4.73 7.71 -1.40
CA LEU A 48 4.31 6.43 -0.82
C LEU A 48 3.18 5.77 -1.61
N LEU A 49 2.13 6.52 -1.92
CA LEU A 49 0.99 6.01 -2.70
C LEU A 49 1.40 5.66 -4.14
N SER A 50 2.33 6.41 -4.73
CA SER A 50 2.88 6.10 -6.05
C SER A 50 3.63 4.77 -6.04
N HIS A 51 4.48 4.54 -5.04
CA HIS A 51 5.18 3.27 -4.89
C HIS A 51 4.21 2.10 -4.64
N TYR A 52 3.16 2.32 -3.85
CA TYR A 52 2.09 1.32 -3.67
C TYR A 52 1.42 0.92 -4.99
N ALA A 53 1.05 1.91 -5.80
CA ALA A 53 0.44 1.65 -7.10
C ALA A 53 1.41 0.92 -8.05
N LYS A 54 2.70 1.32 -8.06
CA LYS A 54 3.73 0.71 -8.90
C LYS A 54 3.92 -0.77 -8.58
N PHE A 55 4.12 -1.15 -7.32
CA PHE A 55 4.37 -2.57 -7.01
C PHE A 55 3.12 -3.42 -7.28
N THR A 56 1.92 -2.91 -7.00
CA THR A 56 0.66 -3.60 -7.31
C THR A 56 0.55 -3.89 -8.82
N MET A 57 0.89 -2.89 -9.65
CA MET A 57 0.90 -3.04 -11.11
C MET A 57 1.96 -4.05 -11.58
N VAL A 58 3.16 -4.04 -10.97
CA VAL A 58 4.23 -5.01 -11.26
C VAL A 58 3.76 -6.43 -10.97
N ILE A 59 3.15 -6.67 -9.81
CA ILE A 59 2.62 -7.99 -9.42
C ILE A 59 1.51 -8.42 -10.39
N LYS A 60 0.52 -7.56 -10.66
CA LYS A 60 -0.56 -7.88 -11.63
C LYS A 60 0.01 -8.28 -12.99
N ARG A 61 1.00 -7.53 -13.48
CA ARG A 61 1.65 -7.80 -14.75
C ARG A 61 2.48 -9.09 -14.74
N ALA A 62 3.14 -9.41 -13.62
CA ALA A 62 3.89 -10.65 -13.45
C ALA A 62 3.01 -11.88 -13.66
N HIS A 63 1.80 -11.88 -13.08
CA HIS A 63 0.82 -12.96 -13.26
C HIS A 63 0.25 -12.99 -14.69
N ALA A 64 -0.06 -11.84 -15.28
CA ALA A 64 -0.58 -11.77 -16.65
C ALA A 64 0.45 -12.27 -17.69
N ASP A 65 1.70 -11.82 -17.56
CA ASP A 65 2.78 -12.14 -18.49
C ASP A 65 3.48 -13.47 -18.14
N ARG A 66 3.06 -14.14 -17.04
CA ARG A 66 3.65 -15.37 -16.51
C ARG A 66 5.15 -15.31 -16.29
N ARG A 67 5.61 -14.22 -15.68
CA ARG A 67 7.04 -13.93 -15.47
C ARG A 67 7.33 -13.59 -14.02
N GLY A 68 8.59 -13.78 -13.65
CA GLY A 68 9.12 -13.22 -12.41
C GLY A 68 8.98 -11.70 -12.39
N TRP A 69 9.07 -11.13 -11.20
CA TRP A 69 8.88 -9.72 -10.96
C TRP A 69 10.06 -9.18 -10.17
N ASP A 70 10.40 -7.95 -10.47
CA ASP A 70 11.50 -7.23 -9.84
C ASP A 70 10.99 -5.81 -9.58
N TYR A 71 11.10 -5.39 -8.33
CA TYR A 71 10.66 -4.10 -7.85
C TYR A 71 11.69 -3.59 -6.84
N ASP A 72 11.92 -2.28 -6.87
CA ASP A 72 12.92 -1.66 -6.00
C ASP A 72 12.41 -1.58 -4.55
N TRP A 73 12.66 -2.66 -3.81
CA TRP A 73 12.33 -2.77 -2.39
C TRP A 73 13.17 -1.85 -1.51
N ALA A 74 14.38 -1.53 -1.93
CA ALA A 74 15.21 -0.57 -1.20
C ALA A 74 14.55 0.81 -1.25
N GLU A 75 14.06 1.22 -2.43
CA GLU A 75 13.33 2.48 -2.59
C GLU A 75 12.00 2.47 -1.83
N TRP A 76 11.29 1.34 -1.79
CA TRP A 76 10.09 1.19 -0.94
C TRP A 76 10.39 1.47 0.54
N SER A 77 11.42 0.81 1.10
CA SER A 77 11.82 1.03 2.50
C SER A 77 12.31 2.47 2.74
N ALA A 78 12.99 3.07 1.76
CA ALA A 78 13.43 4.45 1.84
C ALA A 78 12.24 5.42 1.89
N VAL A 79 11.19 5.19 1.10
CA VAL A 79 9.97 6.01 1.11
C VAL A 79 9.24 5.90 2.46
N LEU A 80 9.08 4.69 3.01
CA LEU A 80 8.48 4.50 4.34
C LEU A 80 9.24 5.26 5.42
N THR A 81 10.58 5.23 5.37
CA THR A 81 11.45 5.96 6.29
C THR A 81 11.33 7.48 6.12
N ARG A 82 11.29 7.98 4.88
CA ARG A 82 11.10 9.41 4.62
C ARG A 82 9.77 9.92 5.17
N VAL A 83 8.71 9.13 4.99
CA VAL A 83 7.39 9.47 5.55
C VAL A 83 7.43 9.50 7.08
N SER A 84 8.03 8.51 7.74
CA SER A 84 8.07 8.47 9.21
C SER A 84 8.86 9.63 9.85
N LEU A 85 9.82 10.21 9.14
CA LEU A 85 10.61 11.35 9.61
C LEU A 85 9.86 12.69 9.60
N ILE A 86 8.89 12.86 8.70
CA ILE A 86 8.19 14.14 8.51
C ILE A 86 6.72 14.09 8.93
N ALA A 87 6.17 12.89 9.06
CA ALA A 87 4.79 12.66 9.43
C ALA A 87 4.57 12.92 10.94
N PRO A 88 3.37 13.38 11.34
CA PRO A 88 2.94 13.33 12.73
C PRO A 88 3.05 11.90 13.29
N SER A 89 3.31 11.76 14.59
CA SER A 89 3.56 10.45 15.22
C SER A 89 2.44 9.44 14.97
N GLU A 90 1.18 9.87 15.01
CA GLU A 90 0.00 9.04 14.70
C GLU A 90 0.01 8.52 13.25
N VAL A 91 0.40 9.37 12.30
CA VAL A 91 0.54 8.98 10.89
C VAL A 91 1.72 8.02 10.72
N ALA A 92 2.86 8.30 11.35
CA ALA A 92 4.04 7.45 11.25
C ALA A 92 3.77 6.01 11.74
N VAL A 93 2.97 5.86 12.80
CA VAL A 93 2.52 4.54 13.30
C VAL A 93 1.67 3.80 12.26
N GLU A 94 0.74 4.48 11.60
CA GLU A 94 -0.08 3.83 10.57
C GLU A 94 0.71 3.50 9.31
N VAL A 95 1.72 4.30 8.96
CA VAL A 95 2.62 4.03 7.84
C VAL A 95 3.50 2.82 8.13
N ASP A 96 4.02 2.67 9.35
CA ASP A 96 4.76 1.48 9.79
C ASP A 96 3.89 0.22 9.73
N ARG A 97 2.67 0.28 10.26
CA ARG A 97 1.70 -0.83 10.15
C ARG A 97 1.38 -1.19 8.70
N PHE A 98 1.26 -0.19 7.83
CA PHE A 98 1.06 -0.41 6.40
C PHE A 98 2.26 -1.11 5.76
N GLY A 99 3.48 -0.66 6.03
CA GLY A 99 4.71 -1.33 5.59
C GLY A 99 4.76 -2.80 6.00
N GLN A 100 4.51 -3.10 7.28
CA GLN A 100 4.45 -4.48 7.79
C GLN A 100 3.34 -5.33 7.17
N SER A 101 2.22 -4.71 6.78
CA SER A 101 1.16 -5.41 6.06
C SER A 101 1.59 -5.77 4.64
N VAL A 102 2.30 -4.86 3.97
CA VAL A 102 2.86 -5.10 2.64
C VAL A 102 3.92 -6.20 2.71
N ASP A 103 4.86 -6.16 3.66
CA ASP A 103 5.90 -7.20 3.80
C ASP A 103 5.30 -8.60 3.98
N ARG A 104 4.31 -8.74 4.87
CA ARG A 104 3.60 -10.01 5.09
C ARG A 104 2.88 -10.50 3.82
N PHE A 105 2.33 -9.59 3.04
CA PHE A 105 1.70 -9.93 1.77
C PHE A 105 2.71 -10.47 0.77
N LEU A 106 3.83 -9.78 0.58
CA LEU A 106 4.85 -10.14 -0.41
C LEU A 106 5.55 -11.44 -0.05
N ASP A 107 5.87 -11.63 1.23
CA ASP A 107 6.48 -12.86 1.73
C ASP A 107 5.55 -14.08 1.53
N ARG A 108 4.23 -13.85 1.54
CA ARG A 108 3.24 -14.89 1.23
C ARG A 108 3.08 -15.13 -0.26
N VAL A 109 2.98 -14.09 -1.08
CA VAL A 109 2.94 -14.21 -2.55
C VAL A 109 4.17 -14.96 -3.05
N ALA A 110 5.36 -14.60 -2.57
CA ALA A 110 6.61 -15.25 -2.95
C ALA A 110 6.66 -16.75 -2.59
N ARG A 111 6.02 -17.16 -1.49
CA ARG A 111 6.00 -18.57 -1.04
C ARG A 111 4.89 -19.40 -1.68
N GLU A 112 3.72 -18.82 -1.88
CA GLU A 112 2.48 -19.56 -2.15
C GLU A 112 1.97 -19.37 -3.58
N VAL A 113 2.38 -18.33 -4.29
CA VAL A 113 1.84 -17.97 -5.62
C VAL A 113 2.97 -17.67 -6.61
N ASP A 114 3.38 -18.69 -7.36
CA ASP A 114 4.39 -18.55 -8.42
C ASP A 114 3.71 -18.00 -9.70
N PRO A 115 4.04 -16.78 -10.16
CA PRO A 115 3.42 -16.20 -11.35
C PRO A 115 3.73 -16.97 -12.65
N VAL A 116 4.79 -17.78 -12.67
CA VAL A 116 5.17 -18.61 -13.82
C VAL A 116 4.40 -19.94 -13.82
N ARG A 117 4.30 -20.59 -12.65
CA ARG A 117 3.69 -21.93 -12.53
C ARG A 117 2.19 -21.91 -12.26
N THR A 118 1.71 -20.90 -11.54
CA THR A 118 0.33 -20.77 -11.08
C THR A 118 -0.12 -19.30 -11.19
N PRO A 119 -0.23 -18.75 -12.42
CA PRO A 119 -0.65 -17.37 -12.61
C PRO A 119 -2.10 -17.17 -12.16
N LEU A 120 -2.37 -16.00 -11.56
CA LEU A 120 -3.71 -15.57 -11.21
C LEU A 120 -4.40 -14.94 -12.43
N GLY A 121 -5.68 -15.23 -12.59
CA GLY A 121 -6.50 -14.66 -13.65
C GLY A 121 -6.95 -13.21 -13.38
N GLU A 122 -7.33 -12.49 -14.43
CA GLU A 122 -7.89 -11.13 -14.31
C GLU A 122 -9.14 -11.08 -13.43
N GLU A 123 -9.97 -12.12 -13.49
CA GLU A 123 -11.17 -12.27 -12.66
C GLU A 123 -10.83 -12.40 -11.17
N GLU A 124 -9.82 -13.20 -10.82
CA GLU A 124 -9.38 -13.36 -9.43
C GLU A 124 -8.82 -12.04 -8.86
N PHE A 125 -8.13 -11.23 -9.68
CA PHE A 125 -7.72 -9.89 -9.28
C PHE A 125 -8.91 -8.93 -9.10
N ARG A 126 -9.94 -9.06 -9.96
CA ARG A 126 -11.14 -8.23 -9.92
C ARG A 126 -12.00 -8.53 -8.70
N GLU A 127 -12.22 -9.81 -8.40
CA GLU A 127 -12.94 -10.27 -7.21
C GLU A 127 -12.23 -9.83 -5.93
N ALA A 128 -10.91 -10.05 -5.84
CA ALA A 128 -10.15 -9.61 -4.69
C ALA A 128 -10.12 -8.08 -4.54
N GLY A 129 -10.16 -7.31 -5.63
CA GLY A 129 -10.29 -5.85 -5.57
C GLY A 129 -11.67 -5.37 -5.11
N ALA A 130 -12.74 -6.07 -5.52
CA ALA A 130 -14.12 -5.72 -5.21
C ALA A 130 -14.48 -5.98 -3.74
N GLU A 131 -14.10 -7.14 -3.19
CA GLU A 131 -14.32 -7.46 -1.77
C GLU A 131 -13.66 -6.45 -0.83
N VAL A 132 -12.51 -5.97 -1.26
CA VAL A 132 -11.70 -5.01 -0.55
C VAL A 132 -12.34 -3.63 -0.52
N ALA A 133 -12.79 -3.13 -1.67
CA ALA A 133 -13.52 -1.87 -1.74
C ALA A 133 -14.78 -1.92 -0.86
N GLN A 134 -15.45 -3.07 -0.79
CA GLN A 134 -16.64 -3.27 0.03
C GLN A 134 -16.34 -3.21 1.53
N LYS A 135 -15.21 -3.79 1.99
CA LYS A 135 -14.76 -3.71 3.39
C LYS A 135 -14.31 -2.32 3.81
N VAL A 136 -13.74 -1.55 2.89
CA VAL A 136 -13.28 -0.17 3.16
C VAL A 136 -14.45 0.81 3.27
N LEU A 137 -15.50 0.62 2.48
CA LEU A 137 -16.68 1.51 2.45
C LEU A 137 -17.79 1.08 3.43
N GLY A 138 -17.69 -0.12 4.00
CA GLY A 138 -18.69 -0.70 4.90
C GLY A 138 -18.43 -0.50 6.40
N ASN A 139 -17.38 0.23 6.79
CA ASN A 139 -17.07 0.62 8.17
C ASN A 139 -17.18 2.12 8.36
#